data_AF-A0A7K0HL59-F1
#
_entry.id   AF-A0A7K0HL59-F1
#
_cell.length_a   1.000
_cell.length_b   1.000
_cell.length_c   1.000
_cell.angle_alpha   90.00
_cell.angle_beta   90.00
_cell.angle_gamma   90.00
#
_symmetry.space_group_name_H-M   'P 1'
#
loop_
_entity.id
_entity.type
_entity.pdbx_description
1 polymer ?
#
loop_
_entity_poly.entity_id
_entity_poly.type
_entity_poly.pdbx_seq_one_letter_code
_entity_poly.pdbx_strand_id
1 'polypeptide(L)'
;MSDVSRIDTYGAKLVLLPYMLAIIGSCLYTIILGVYNGDFIQRDVLFPLPALLVIAVLTIIPYIGIYGLYKRYRSKETENVPDKFKVAIIRNITWLLLLVHIGLLFTGYGQMGTSIEIDGGFFSYIRSAFFKLMVRPWVIAYLLISNSRKNLAVTVLLFSIHTILAHSLGGFFILLLILLFRQGKKVKSFVKRNFLFVLAILYLVPIVVSSAYNVRAQLRGQGGMSETSNIDIMVGKLCGRISSFSNSAYILQNSSQNVYDLELIPDFFYFYDTLHYWGYRPEFKSTGFYVEEQIKHSKLENSSTMPGVIGVLIMSYVKSPYIFLFNLFLMTFLLIIIFNLTKRIGFPNASGIAYILTIEFATSGDISALSNTIYTLLIIWFTLSISNIIIWK
;
A
#
# COMPACT_ATOMS: atom_id res chain seq x y z
N MET A 1 24.14 -23.94 2.23
CA MET A 1 23.93 -22.48 2.38
C MET A 1 22.57 -22.28 3.04
N SER A 2 22.47 -21.47 4.09
CA SER A 2 21.17 -21.21 4.73
C SER A 2 20.23 -20.53 3.72
N ASP A 3 19.03 -21.10 3.53
CA ASP A 3 18.00 -20.56 2.63
C ASP A 3 17.41 -19.22 3.10
N VAL A 4 17.85 -18.74 4.27
CA VAL A 4 17.39 -17.55 4.97
C VAL A 4 18.46 -16.46 4.98
N SER A 5 18.11 -15.21 4.64
CA SER A 5 18.99 -14.05 4.86
C SER A 5 18.46 -13.11 5.91
N ARG A 6 19.38 -12.45 6.64
CA ARG A 6 19.12 -11.22 7.37
C ARG A 6 19.42 -10.03 6.46
N ILE A 7 18.47 -9.11 6.31
CA ILE A 7 18.61 -7.95 5.42
C ILE A 7 19.11 -6.73 6.23
N ASP A 8 19.93 -5.89 5.60
CA ASP A 8 20.51 -4.70 6.22
C ASP A 8 19.48 -3.57 6.44
N THR A 9 19.68 -2.81 7.52
CA THR A 9 18.87 -1.66 7.94
C THR A 9 18.96 -0.46 7.00
N TYR A 10 20.06 -0.33 6.23
CA TYR A 10 20.22 0.79 5.30
C TYR A 10 19.13 0.84 4.22
N GLY A 11 18.65 -0.33 3.75
CA GLY A 11 17.57 -0.41 2.77
C GLY A 11 16.24 0.16 3.28
N ALA A 12 15.99 0.11 4.60
CA ALA A 12 14.77 0.65 5.19
C ALA A 12 14.65 2.17 5.03
N LYS A 13 15.77 2.90 5.08
CA LYS A 13 15.78 4.35 4.83
C LYS A 13 15.50 4.67 3.36
N LEU A 14 16.03 3.86 2.44
CA LEU A 14 15.80 4.06 1.00
C LEU A 14 14.34 3.85 0.60
N VAL A 15 13.60 3.00 1.32
CA VAL A 15 12.15 2.81 1.10
C VAL A 15 11.35 4.10 1.35
N LEU A 16 11.83 5.00 2.21
CA LEU A 16 11.16 6.29 2.44
C LEU A 16 11.33 7.25 1.25
N LEU A 17 12.43 7.12 0.49
CA LEU A 17 12.82 8.10 -0.52
C LEU A 17 11.75 8.31 -1.61
N PRO A 18 11.15 7.26 -2.23
CA PRO A 18 10.09 7.46 -3.21
C PRO A 18 8.90 8.26 -2.68
N TYR A 19 8.51 8.02 -1.42
CA TYR A 19 7.40 8.75 -0.78
C TYR A 19 7.75 10.20 -0.52
N MET A 20 8.95 10.47 0.01
CA MET A 20 9.40 11.85 0.27
C MET A 20 9.50 12.65 -1.03
N LEU A 21 10.07 12.05 -2.09
CA LEU A 21 10.15 12.69 -3.40
C LEU A 21 8.76 12.94 -4.01
N ALA A 22 7.82 12.01 -3.83
CA ALA A 22 6.45 12.19 -4.30
C ALA A 22 5.72 13.32 -3.53
N ILE A 23 5.93 13.45 -2.22
CA ILE A 23 5.36 14.55 -1.43
C ILE A 23 5.91 15.89 -1.89
N ILE A 24 7.25 15.99 -2.04
CA ILE A 24 7.89 17.21 -2.54
C ILE A 24 7.41 17.53 -3.96
N GLY A 25 7.38 16.54 -4.85
CA GLY A 25 6.90 16.70 -6.22
C GLY A 25 5.45 17.19 -6.28
N SER A 26 4.55 16.57 -5.50
CA SER A 26 3.15 17.00 -5.42
C SER A 26 3.02 18.42 -4.86
N CYS A 27 3.77 18.76 -3.80
CA CYS A 27 3.75 20.10 -3.22
C CYS A 27 4.23 21.16 -4.23
N LEU A 28 5.32 20.90 -4.94
CA LEU A 28 5.83 21.80 -5.98
C LEU A 28 4.84 21.96 -7.14
N TYR A 29 4.21 20.88 -7.60
CA TYR A 29 3.18 20.93 -8.64
C TYR A 29 2.02 21.84 -8.23
N THR A 30 1.52 21.66 -7.01
CA THR A 30 0.45 22.46 -6.43
C THR A 30 0.82 23.94 -6.28
N ILE A 31 2.05 24.25 -5.86
CA ILE A 31 2.53 25.63 -5.74
C ILE A 31 2.68 26.30 -7.12
N ILE A 32 3.23 25.58 -8.10
CA ILE A 32 3.58 26.16 -9.41
C ILE A 32 2.34 26.32 -10.31
N LEU A 33 1.48 25.30 -10.35
CA LEU A 33 0.34 25.28 -11.27
C LEU A 33 -0.97 25.77 -10.64
N GLY A 34 -1.00 25.98 -9.33
CA GLY A 34 -2.21 26.41 -8.61
C GLY A 34 -3.33 25.37 -8.57
N VAL A 35 -3.02 24.11 -8.90
CA VAL A 35 -3.98 22.99 -8.91
C VAL A 35 -3.45 21.77 -8.16
N TYR A 36 -4.36 21.02 -7.54
CA TYR A 36 -4.06 19.74 -6.92
C TYR A 36 -3.78 18.63 -7.95
N ASN A 37 -3.14 17.56 -7.50
CA ASN A 37 -2.81 16.37 -8.29
C ASN A 37 -3.42 15.09 -7.67
N GLY A 38 -3.18 13.92 -8.27
CA GLY A 38 -3.62 12.64 -7.70
C GLY A 38 -5.11 12.36 -7.89
N ASP A 39 -5.86 12.16 -6.80
CA ASP A 39 -7.31 11.92 -6.84
C ASP A 39 -8.12 13.20 -7.10
N PHE A 40 -7.54 14.36 -6.80
CA PHE A 40 -8.13 15.69 -6.98
C PHE A 40 -7.42 16.48 -8.08
N ILE A 41 -6.94 15.77 -9.12
CA ILE A 41 -6.23 16.40 -10.23
C ILE A 41 -7.05 17.55 -10.84
N GLN A 42 -6.40 18.68 -11.13
CA GLN A 42 -7.01 19.90 -11.71
C GLN A 42 -8.02 20.63 -10.80
N ARG A 43 -8.09 20.33 -9.50
CA ARG A 43 -8.86 21.14 -8.54
C ARG A 43 -8.07 22.35 -8.05
N ASP A 44 -8.71 23.49 -7.92
CA ASP A 44 -8.06 24.75 -7.54
C ASP A 44 -7.52 24.76 -6.11
N VAL A 45 -6.38 25.42 -5.94
CA VAL A 45 -5.70 25.61 -4.66
C VAL A 45 -6.06 26.98 -4.10
N LEU A 46 -6.69 26.99 -2.93
CA LEU A 46 -7.05 28.20 -2.20
C LEU A 46 -6.11 28.47 -1.01
N PHE A 47 -5.31 27.48 -0.61
CA PHE A 47 -4.39 27.64 0.50
C PHE A 47 -3.17 28.51 0.14
N PRO A 48 -2.75 29.41 1.04
CA PRO A 48 -1.50 30.14 0.86
C PRO A 48 -0.30 29.21 1.06
N LEU A 49 0.86 29.60 0.49
CA LEU A 49 2.10 28.82 0.55
C LEU A 49 2.46 28.29 1.96
N PRO A 50 2.38 29.07 3.06
CA PRO A 50 2.70 28.55 4.39
C PRO A 50 1.82 27.37 4.81
N ALA A 51 0.54 27.38 4.46
CA ALA A 51 -0.38 26.29 4.78
C ALA A 51 -0.02 25.03 3.99
N LEU A 52 0.31 25.17 2.70
CA LEU A 52 0.75 24.05 1.87
C LEU A 52 2.03 23.41 2.41
N LEU A 53 3.00 24.21 2.87
CA LEU A 53 4.23 23.69 3.47
C LEU A 53 3.96 22.94 4.79
N VAL A 54 3.06 23.45 5.63
CA VAL A 54 2.65 22.75 6.86
C VAL A 54 2.00 21.41 6.53
N ILE A 55 1.08 21.35 5.55
CA ILE A 55 0.43 20.11 5.13
C ILE A 55 1.46 19.11 4.57
N ALA A 56 2.45 19.59 3.81
CA ALA A 56 3.55 18.74 3.33
C ALA A 56 4.34 18.13 4.50
N VAL A 57 4.65 18.90 5.55
CA VAL A 57 5.31 18.36 6.75
C VAL A 57 4.41 17.35 7.47
N LEU A 58 3.12 17.65 7.65
CA LEU A 58 2.17 16.74 8.30
C LEU A 58 2.07 15.41 7.55
N THR A 59 2.03 15.43 6.21
CA THR A 59 1.95 14.20 5.39
C THR A 59 3.20 13.33 5.47
N ILE A 60 4.35 13.87 5.88
CA ILE A 60 5.58 13.10 6.13
C ILE A 60 5.53 12.34 7.47
N ILE A 61 4.83 12.87 8.49
CA ILE A 61 4.83 12.33 9.86
C ILE A 61 4.46 10.84 9.93
N PRO A 62 3.39 10.34 9.27
CA PRO A 62 3.04 8.93 9.33
C PRO A 62 4.16 7.99 8.83
N TYR A 63 4.89 8.37 7.78
CA TYR A 63 6.01 7.59 7.27
C TYR A 63 7.17 7.51 8.28
N ILE A 64 7.48 8.64 8.92
CA ILE A 64 8.50 8.70 9.98
C ILE A 64 8.06 7.86 11.18
N GLY A 65 6.78 7.91 11.56
CA GLY A 65 6.22 7.11 12.66
C GLY A 65 6.35 5.60 12.41
N ILE A 66 5.97 5.14 11.21
CA ILE A 66 6.13 3.72 10.81
C ILE A 66 7.60 3.32 10.76
N TYR A 67 8.49 4.18 10.27
CA TYR A 67 9.94 3.93 10.30
C TYR A 67 10.49 3.88 11.74
N GLY A 68 9.97 4.71 12.65
CA GLY A 68 10.28 4.68 14.07
C GLY A 68 9.88 3.36 14.73
N LEU A 69 8.69 2.85 14.43
CA LEU A 69 8.24 1.52 14.85
C LEU A 69 9.17 0.43 14.31
N TYR A 70 9.51 0.48 13.03
CA TYR A 70 10.49 -0.44 12.43
C TYR A 70 11.81 -0.45 13.21
N LYS A 71 12.39 0.72 13.49
CA LYS A 71 13.66 0.83 14.22
C LYS A 71 13.55 0.21 15.63
N ARG A 72 12.45 0.49 16.34
CA ARG A 72 12.18 -0.03 17.69
C ARG A 72 12.04 -1.55 17.72
N TYR A 73 11.36 -2.14 16.74
CA TYR A 73 11.22 -3.60 16.67
C TYR A 73 12.51 -4.27 16.20
N ARG A 74 13.21 -3.66 15.24
CA ARG A 74 14.48 -4.17 14.72
C ARG A 74 15.56 -4.23 15.79
N SER A 75 15.64 -3.23 16.68
CA SER A 75 16.64 -3.23 17.76
C SER A 75 16.43 -4.34 18.80
N LYS A 76 15.22 -4.92 18.86
CA LYS A 76 14.85 -6.01 19.77
C LYS A 76 14.80 -7.38 19.06
N GLU A 77 15.15 -7.42 17.78
CA GLU A 77 15.13 -8.63 16.97
C GLU A 77 16.45 -9.37 17.17
N THR A 78 16.39 -10.57 17.77
CA THR A 78 17.55 -11.42 18.01
C THR A 78 18.22 -11.81 16.69
N GLU A 79 19.55 -11.92 16.70
CA GLU A 79 20.30 -12.22 15.48
C GLU A 79 20.08 -13.65 14.97
N ASN A 80 19.68 -14.56 15.87
CA ASN A 80 19.48 -15.97 15.55
C ASN A 80 18.17 -16.18 14.79
N VAL A 81 18.30 -16.58 13.54
CA VAL A 81 17.21 -17.13 12.72
C VAL A 81 16.75 -18.44 13.37
N PRO A 82 15.45 -18.70 13.53
CA PRO A 82 15.01 -19.99 14.05
C PRO A 82 15.49 -21.12 13.13
N ASP A 83 16.28 -22.06 13.65
CA ASP A 83 16.85 -23.20 12.91
C ASP A 83 15.80 -24.08 12.20
N LYS A 84 14.52 -23.94 12.58
CA LYS A 84 13.39 -24.75 12.12
C LYS A 84 12.47 -24.06 11.09
N PHE A 85 12.78 -22.83 10.64
CA PHE A 85 11.86 -22.10 9.75
C PHE A 85 11.88 -22.65 8.31
N LYS A 86 10.84 -23.40 7.92
CA LYS A 86 10.75 -24.04 6.60
C LYS A 86 10.31 -23.06 5.51
N VAL A 87 11.27 -22.35 4.92
CA VAL A 87 11.08 -21.41 3.79
C VAL A 87 10.31 -22.05 2.63
N ALA A 88 10.51 -23.35 2.39
CA ALA A 88 9.82 -24.10 1.34
C ALA A 88 8.29 -24.13 1.49
N ILE A 89 7.76 -24.12 2.72
CA ILE A 89 6.31 -24.10 2.97
C ILE A 89 5.72 -22.78 2.51
N ILE A 90 6.35 -21.66 2.93
CA ILE A 90 5.93 -20.33 2.50
C ILE A 90 6.04 -20.20 0.99
N ARG A 91 7.12 -20.68 0.38
CA ARG A 91 7.28 -20.68 -1.08
C ARG A 91 6.09 -21.35 -1.76
N ASN A 92 5.80 -22.59 -1.37
CA ASN A 92 4.78 -23.40 -2.02
C ASN A 92 3.38 -22.76 -1.88
N ILE A 93 3.04 -22.25 -0.70
CA ILE A 93 1.76 -21.55 -0.47
C ILE A 93 1.72 -20.24 -1.27
N THR A 94 2.80 -19.46 -1.27
CA THR A 94 2.88 -18.20 -2.02
C THR A 94 2.66 -18.45 -3.51
N TRP A 95 3.30 -19.48 -4.08
CA TRP A 95 3.15 -19.84 -5.49
C TRP A 95 1.75 -20.38 -5.79
N LEU A 96 1.19 -21.23 -4.92
CA LEU A 96 -0.18 -21.72 -5.06
C LEU A 96 -1.18 -20.55 -5.09
N LEU A 97 -1.09 -19.63 -4.12
CA LEU A 97 -1.95 -18.46 -4.04
C LEU A 97 -1.79 -17.55 -5.27
N LEU A 98 -0.56 -17.30 -5.72
CA LEU A 98 -0.30 -16.54 -6.94
C LEU A 98 -0.97 -17.20 -8.16
N LEU A 99 -0.79 -18.51 -8.34
CA LEU A 99 -1.36 -19.23 -9.48
C LEU A 99 -2.89 -19.25 -9.44
N VAL A 100 -3.48 -19.46 -8.26
CA VAL A 100 -4.94 -19.40 -8.07
C VAL A 100 -5.47 -18.02 -8.40
N HIS A 101 -4.87 -16.95 -7.86
CA HIS A 101 -5.30 -15.58 -8.15
C HIS A 101 -5.12 -15.21 -9.62
N ILE A 102 -4.02 -15.62 -10.26
CA ILE A 102 -3.82 -15.45 -11.70
C ILE A 102 -4.96 -16.14 -12.48
N GLY A 103 -5.30 -17.37 -12.12
CA GLY A 103 -6.42 -18.10 -12.72
C GLY A 103 -7.75 -17.37 -12.56
N LEU A 104 -8.04 -16.82 -11.37
CA LEU A 104 -9.24 -16.01 -11.12
C LEU A 104 -9.26 -14.73 -11.96
N LEU A 105 -8.13 -14.03 -12.04
CA LEU A 105 -8.02 -12.79 -12.81
C LEU A 105 -8.21 -13.00 -14.31
N PHE A 106 -7.83 -14.16 -14.86
CA PHE A 106 -8.15 -14.52 -16.26
C PHE A 106 -9.65 -14.64 -16.51
N THR A 107 -10.46 -14.92 -15.49
CA THR A 107 -11.93 -14.95 -15.59
C THR A 107 -12.60 -13.58 -15.40
N GLY A 108 -11.82 -12.52 -15.19
CA GLY A 108 -12.33 -11.19 -14.86
C GLY A 108 -12.60 -10.95 -13.36
N TYR A 109 -12.54 -12.00 -12.53
CA TYR A 109 -12.85 -11.92 -11.11
C TYR A 109 -11.73 -11.21 -10.32
N GLY A 110 -12.08 -10.13 -9.62
CA GLY A 110 -11.13 -9.38 -8.79
C GLY A 110 -10.21 -8.42 -9.56
N GLN A 111 -10.46 -8.20 -10.85
CA GLN A 111 -9.83 -7.12 -11.60
C GLN A 111 -10.27 -5.77 -11.04
N MET A 112 -9.37 -4.78 -11.02
CA MET A 112 -9.75 -3.45 -10.52
C MET A 112 -10.89 -2.85 -11.37
N GLY A 113 -12.01 -2.54 -10.71
CA GLY A 113 -13.21 -1.99 -11.35
C GLY A 113 -14.28 -3.03 -11.69
N THR A 114 -14.08 -4.30 -11.37
CA THR A 114 -15.11 -5.36 -11.48
C THR A 114 -15.67 -5.73 -10.12
N SER A 115 -16.93 -6.20 -10.08
CA SER A 115 -17.56 -6.64 -8.84
C SER A 115 -17.00 -7.99 -8.40
N ILE A 116 -16.90 -8.18 -7.08
CA ILE A 116 -16.43 -9.41 -6.42
C ILE A 116 -17.62 -10.07 -5.71
N GLU A 117 -18.83 -9.86 -6.23
CA GLU A 117 -20.06 -10.30 -5.60
C GLU A 117 -20.17 -11.82 -5.53
N ILE A 118 -20.89 -12.27 -4.51
CA ILE A 118 -21.20 -13.67 -4.28
C ILE A 118 -22.61 -13.90 -4.83
N ASP A 119 -22.72 -14.58 -5.96
CA ASP A 119 -23.97 -14.92 -6.65
C ASP A 119 -24.80 -16.02 -5.95
N GLY A 120 -24.43 -16.42 -4.73
CA GLY A 120 -25.08 -17.48 -3.95
C GLY A 120 -24.68 -18.91 -4.35
N GLY A 121 -23.96 -19.10 -5.44
CA GLY A 121 -23.44 -20.41 -5.86
C GLY A 121 -22.24 -20.88 -5.02
N PHE A 122 -22.11 -22.19 -4.80
CA PHE A 122 -20.97 -22.77 -4.06
C PHE A 122 -19.60 -22.31 -4.59
N PHE A 123 -19.44 -22.23 -5.91
CA PHE A 123 -18.21 -21.76 -6.54
C PHE A 123 -17.92 -20.27 -6.31
N SER A 124 -18.93 -19.39 -6.15
CA SER A 124 -18.66 -17.97 -5.84
C SER A 124 -18.16 -17.78 -4.42
N TYR A 125 -18.66 -18.57 -3.45
CA TYR A 125 -18.10 -18.61 -2.10
C TYR A 125 -16.64 -19.05 -2.11
N ILE A 126 -16.29 -20.10 -2.86
CA ILE A 126 -14.90 -20.56 -2.98
C ILE A 126 -14.01 -19.49 -3.60
N ARG A 127 -14.42 -18.90 -4.73
CA ARG A 127 -13.67 -17.82 -5.39
C ARG A 127 -13.45 -16.63 -4.46
N SER A 128 -14.50 -16.20 -3.75
CA SER A 128 -14.44 -15.10 -2.78
C SER A 128 -13.51 -15.43 -1.61
N ALA A 129 -13.55 -16.65 -1.09
CA ALA A 129 -12.67 -17.08 0.00
C ALA A 129 -11.19 -17.04 -0.42
N PHE A 130 -10.85 -17.57 -1.61
CA PHE A 130 -9.48 -17.49 -2.13
C PHE A 130 -9.06 -16.05 -2.39
N PHE A 131 -9.94 -15.19 -2.90
CA PHE A 131 -9.62 -13.80 -3.18
C PHE A 131 -9.41 -12.97 -1.90
N LYS A 132 -10.16 -13.26 -0.83
CA LYS A 132 -9.93 -12.67 0.51
C LYS A 132 -8.56 -13.01 1.09
N LEU A 133 -7.95 -14.13 0.69
CA LEU A 133 -6.57 -14.46 1.02
C LEU A 133 -5.62 -13.61 0.17
N MET A 134 -5.28 -12.41 0.66
CA MET A 134 -4.42 -11.50 -0.06
C MET A 134 -3.04 -12.11 -0.35
N VAL A 135 -2.64 -12.09 -1.62
CA VAL A 135 -1.34 -12.61 -2.07
C VAL A 135 -0.17 -11.75 -1.60
N ARG A 136 -0.40 -10.44 -1.47
CA ARG A 136 0.65 -9.45 -1.18
C ARG A 136 1.43 -9.75 0.12
N PRO A 137 0.82 -10.03 1.27
CA PRO A 137 1.57 -10.38 2.48
C PRO A 137 2.46 -11.62 2.34
N TRP A 138 1.98 -12.66 1.64
CA TRP A 138 2.75 -13.87 1.35
C TRP A 138 3.97 -13.58 0.47
N VAL A 139 3.78 -12.80 -0.59
CA VAL A 139 4.86 -12.39 -1.50
C VAL A 139 5.91 -11.56 -0.77
N ILE A 140 5.51 -10.56 0.01
CA ILE A 140 6.44 -9.72 0.79
C ILE A 140 7.22 -10.59 1.77
N ALA A 141 6.54 -11.45 2.53
CA ALA A 141 7.21 -12.36 3.46
C ALA A 141 8.21 -13.26 2.73
N TYR A 142 7.80 -13.92 1.65
CA TYR A 142 8.68 -14.83 0.92
C TYR A 142 9.90 -14.14 0.32
N LEU A 143 9.71 -13.00 -0.36
CA LEU A 143 10.78 -12.24 -1.01
C LEU A 143 11.78 -11.64 -0.01
N LEU A 144 11.37 -11.41 1.25
CA LEU A 144 12.24 -10.92 2.31
C LEU A 144 12.90 -12.03 3.14
N ILE A 145 12.50 -13.29 2.97
CA ILE A 145 13.08 -14.42 3.71
C ILE A 145 14.00 -15.26 2.82
N SER A 146 13.61 -15.53 1.57
CA SER A 146 14.30 -16.49 0.69
C SER A 146 15.60 -15.98 0.10
N ASN A 147 16.62 -16.83 0.01
CA ASN A 147 17.91 -16.54 -0.68
C ASN A 147 18.05 -17.13 -2.09
N SER A 148 17.14 -18.03 -2.48
CA SER A 148 17.25 -18.69 -3.78
C SER A 148 16.96 -17.73 -4.92
N ARG A 149 17.99 -17.34 -5.68
CA ARG A 149 17.86 -16.42 -6.84
C ARG A 149 16.82 -16.90 -7.84
N LYS A 150 16.81 -18.21 -8.13
CA LYS A 150 15.82 -18.84 -9.02
C LYS A 150 14.41 -18.64 -8.48
N ASN A 151 14.16 -18.97 -7.22
CA ASN A 151 12.80 -18.89 -6.68
C ASN A 151 12.34 -17.45 -6.48
N LEU A 152 13.26 -16.52 -6.18
CA LEU A 152 12.97 -15.09 -6.14
C LEU A 152 12.54 -14.59 -7.52
N ALA A 153 13.29 -14.92 -8.57
CA ALA A 153 12.95 -14.55 -9.94
C ALA A 153 11.57 -15.08 -10.36
N VAL A 154 11.28 -16.35 -10.07
CA VAL A 154 9.96 -16.95 -10.34
C VAL A 154 8.84 -16.20 -9.59
N THR A 155 9.06 -15.85 -8.32
CA THR A 155 8.03 -15.14 -7.54
C THR A 155 7.81 -13.72 -8.05
N VAL A 156 8.88 -13.01 -8.42
CA VAL A 156 8.79 -11.68 -9.03
C VAL A 156 8.02 -11.76 -10.36
N LEU A 157 8.30 -12.77 -11.19
CA LEU A 157 7.61 -12.98 -12.46
C LEU A 157 6.11 -13.25 -12.24
N LEU A 158 5.76 -14.21 -11.39
CA LEU A 158 4.37 -14.53 -11.08
C LEU A 158 3.62 -13.32 -10.49
N PHE A 159 4.25 -12.58 -9.57
CA PHE A 159 3.63 -11.40 -8.99
C PHE A 159 3.49 -10.25 -10.00
N SER A 160 4.40 -10.13 -10.96
CA SER A 160 4.29 -9.17 -12.07
C SER A 160 3.11 -9.52 -12.99
N ILE A 161 2.96 -10.79 -13.35
CA ILE A 161 1.81 -11.27 -14.15
C ILE A 161 0.50 -10.99 -13.40
N HIS A 162 0.42 -11.37 -12.13
CA HIS A 162 -0.71 -11.08 -11.26
C HIS A 162 -1.04 -9.57 -11.26
N THR A 163 -0.03 -8.71 -11.11
CA THR A 163 -0.19 -7.25 -11.05
C THR A 163 -0.76 -6.67 -12.35
N ILE A 164 -0.28 -7.16 -13.50
CA ILE A 164 -0.78 -6.77 -14.83
C ILE A 164 -2.24 -7.20 -14.98
N LEU A 165 -2.55 -8.46 -14.68
CA LEU A 165 -3.91 -9.00 -14.80
C LEU A 165 -4.89 -8.35 -13.82
N ALA A 166 -4.43 -7.88 -12.67
CA ALA A 166 -5.24 -7.11 -11.72
C ALA A 166 -5.48 -5.65 -12.15
N HIS A 167 -4.93 -5.22 -13.29
CA HIS A 167 -5.01 -3.86 -13.82
C HIS A 167 -4.45 -2.80 -12.83
N SER A 168 -3.40 -3.16 -12.09
CA SER A 168 -2.81 -2.34 -11.03
C SER A 168 -1.34 -2.03 -11.29
N LEU A 169 -0.88 -0.84 -10.88
CA LEU A 169 0.56 -0.50 -10.85
C LEU A 169 1.17 -0.66 -9.44
N GLY A 170 0.35 -0.81 -8.41
CA GLY A 170 0.82 -0.89 -7.02
C GLY A 170 1.71 -2.10 -6.75
N GLY A 171 1.48 -3.24 -7.42
CA GLY A 171 2.32 -4.42 -7.31
C GLY A 171 3.77 -4.18 -7.76
N PHE A 172 3.98 -3.42 -8.84
CA PHE A 172 5.31 -3.03 -9.30
C PHE A 172 5.99 -2.07 -8.33
N PHE A 173 5.22 -1.15 -7.75
CA PHE A 173 5.76 -0.25 -6.72
C PHE A 173 6.22 -1.04 -5.48
N ILE A 174 5.46 -2.03 -5.02
CA ILE A 174 5.87 -2.92 -3.92
C ILE A 174 7.17 -3.67 -4.27
N LEU A 175 7.30 -4.19 -5.49
CA LEU A 175 8.54 -4.83 -5.94
C LEU A 175 9.73 -3.87 -5.91
N LEU A 176 9.54 -2.61 -6.29
CA LEU A 176 10.55 -1.56 -6.15
C LEU A 176 10.94 -1.36 -4.68
N LEU A 177 9.97 -1.25 -3.76
CA LEU A 177 10.25 -1.09 -2.34
C LEU A 177 11.01 -2.28 -1.77
N ILE A 178 10.65 -3.51 -2.14
CA ILE A 178 11.36 -4.73 -1.73
C ILE A 178 12.79 -4.74 -2.29
N LEU A 179 12.99 -4.32 -3.54
CA LEU A 179 14.31 -4.21 -4.15
C LEU A 179 15.19 -3.20 -3.39
N LEU A 180 14.66 -2.01 -3.10
CA LEU A 180 15.34 -0.96 -2.33
C LEU A 180 15.67 -1.44 -0.91
N PHE A 181 14.73 -2.12 -0.26
CA PHE A 181 14.93 -2.68 1.08
C PHE A 181 16.01 -3.76 1.07
N ARG A 182 15.92 -4.73 0.15
CA ARG A 182 16.81 -5.89 0.11
C ARG A 182 18.21 -5.58 -0.40
N GLN A 183 18.34 -4.72 -1.40
CA GLN A 183 19.60 -4.43 -2.10
C GLN A 183 20.14 -3.02 -1.83
N GLY A 184 19.62 -2.32 -0.82
CA GLY A 184 19.90 -0.89 -0.61
C GLY A 184 21.38 -0.48 -0.63
N LYS A 185 22.26 -1.27 -0.01
CA LYS A 185 23.72 -1.03 -0.07
C LYS A 185 24.26 -1.08 -1.50
N LYS A 186 23.85 -2.07 -2.28
CA LYS A 186 24.26 -2.23 -3.68
C LYS A 186 23.67 -1.14 -4.55
N VAL A 187 22.40 -0.79 -4.35
CA VAL A 187 21.73 0.31 -5.06
C VAL A 187 22.48 1.62 -4.83
N LYS A 188 22.81 1.95 -3.58
CA LYS A 188 23.60 3.16 -3.25
C LYS A 188 24.97 3.14 -3.93
N SER A 189 25.69 2.02 -3.82
CA SER A 189 27.02 1.88 -4.43
C SER A 189 26.94 2.03 -5.95
N PHE A 190 25.94 1.42 -6.59
CA PHE A 190 25.68 1.51 -8.02
C PHE A 190 25.38 2.96 -8.45
N VAL A 191 24.50 3.65 -7.73
CA VAL A 191 24.14 5.06 -8.03
C VAL A 191 25.36 5.97 -7.90
N LYS A 192 26.18 5.78 -6.86
CA LYS A 192 27.41 6.57 -6.67
C LYS A 192 28.44 6.33 -7.77
N ARG A 193 28.64 5.07 -8.16
CA ARG A 193 29.66 4.70 -9.15
C ARG A 193 29.25 5.05 -10.57
N ASN A 194 27.96 4.99 -10.88
CA ASN A 194 27.43 5.14 -12.24
C ASN A 194 26.46 6.32 -12.34
N PHE A 195 26.77 7.45 -11.70
CA PHE A 195 25.85 8.59 -11.56
C PHE A 195 25.31 9.11 -12.90
N LEU A 196 26.17 9.31 -13.90
CA LEU A 196 25.76 9.77 -15.23
C LEU A 196 24.81 8.78 -15.93
N PHE A 197 25.10 7.49 -15.80
CA PHE A 197 24.24 6.43 -16.35
C PHE A 197 22.88 6.38 -15.66
N VAL A 198 22.84 6.58 -14.34
CA VAL A 198 21.59 6.66 -13.58
C VAL A 198 20.77 7.89 -14.02
N LEU A 199 21.42 9.02 -14.28
CA LEU A 199 20.77 10.22 -14.79
C LEU A 199 20.15 10.00 -16.17
N ALA A 200 20.84 9.28 -17.06
CA ALA A 200 20.30 8.86 -18.36
C ALA A 200 19.07 7.94 -18.20
N ILE A 201 19.08 6.99 -17.25
CA ILE A 201 17.90 6.16 -16.94
C ILE A 201 16.75 7.00 -16.42
N LEU A 202 17.02 7.95 -15.52
CA LEU A 202 15.99 8.84 -14.95
C LEU A 202 15.28 9.65 -16.03
N TYR A 203 15.97 10.03 -17.10
CA TYR A 203 15.37 10.70 -18.26
C TYR A 203 14.36 9.81 -19.02
N LEU A 204 14.51 8.48 -18.97
CA LEU A 204 13.58 7.54 -19.60
C LEU A 204 12.37 7.20 -18.72
N VAL A 205 12.42 7.51 -17.41
CA VAL A 205 11.34 7.20 -16.46
C VAL A 205 9.98 7.76 -16.89
N PRO A 206 9.84 9.02 -17.35
CA PRO A 206 8.57 9.55 -17.82
C PRO A 206 7.93 8.73 -18.93
N ILE A 207 8.74 8.26 -19.89
CA ILE A 207 8.29 7.43 -21.01
C ILE A 207 7.77 6.09 -20.49
N VAL A 208 8.55 5.42 -19.64
CA VAL A 208 8.18 4.13 -19.04
C VAL A 208 6.88 4.24 -18.22
N VAL A 209 6.76 5.29 -17.41
CA VAL A 209 5.58 5.53 -16.57
C VAL A 209 4.36 5.84 -17.44
N SER A 210 4.50 6.68 -18.46
CA SER A 210 3.45 6.98 -19.44
C SER A 210 2.93 5.72 -20.12
N SER A 211 3.84 4.90 -20.66
CA SER A 211 3.50 3.62 -21.27
C SER A 211 2.78 2.69 -20.29
N ALA A 212 3.25 2.60 -19.03
CA ALA A 212 2.61 1.76 -18.01
C ALA A 212 1.19 2.22 -17.68
N TYR A 213 0.95 3.53 -17.58
CA TYR A 213 -0.41 4.06 -17.38
C TYR A 213 -1.31 3.87 -18.62
N ASN A 214 -0.76 3.96 -19.83
CA ASN A 214 -1.50 3.69 -21.07
C ASN A 214 -1.93 2.22 -21.15
N VAL A 215 -1.01 1.29 -20.87
CA VAL A 215 -1.34 -0.15 -20.78
C VAL A 215 -2.42 -0.37 -19.73
N ARG A 216 -2.30 0.24 -18.55
CA ARG A 216 -3.32 0.14 -17.49
C ARG A 216 -4.68 0.69 -17.94
N ALA A 217 -4.71 1.82 -18.66
CA ALA A 217 -5.95 2.42 -19.14
C ALA A 217 -6.64 1.51 -20.16
N GLN A 218 -5.89 0.98 -21.13
CA GLN A 218 -6.36 0.03 -22.14
C GLN A 218 -6.95 -1.23 -21.48
N LEU A 219 -6.25 -1.81 -20.50
CA LEU A 219 -6.72 -2.97 -19.76
C LEU A 219 -8.03 -2.71 -19.01
N ARG A 220 -8.31 -1.47 -18.61
CA ARG A 220 -9.55 -1.06 -17.95
C ARG A 220 -10.66 -0.64 -18.89
N GLY A 221 -10.47 -0.76 -20.22
CA GLY A 221 -11.41 -0.24 -21.20
C GLY A 221 -11.57 1.29 -21.17
N GLN A 222 -10.65 2.00 -20.52
CA GLN A 222 -10.58 3.46 -20.57
C GLN A 222 -9.91 3.81 -21.90
N GLY A 223 -10.52 4.73 -22.68
CA GLY A 223 -9.86 5.27 -23.89
C GLY A 223 -8.42 5.69 -23.56
N GLY A 224 -7.52 5.59 -24.55
CA GLY A 224 -6.11 5.96 -24.35
C GLY A 224 -5.98 7.32 -23.66
N MET A 225 -5.00 7.49 -22.77
CA MET A 225 -4.84 8.79 -22.11
C MET A 225 -4.71 9.86 -23.19
N SER A 226 -5.64 10.82 -23.22
CA SER A 226 -5.49 12.03 -24.02
C SER A 226 -4.13 12.65 -23.69
N GLU A 227 -3.47 13.17 -24.72
CA GLU A 227 -2.10 13.68 -24.69
C GLU A 227 -1.84 14.49 -23.41
N THR A 228 -1.21 13.86 -22.43
CA THR A 228 -0.87 14.46 -21.14
C THR A 228 0.61 14.77 -21.18
N SER A 229 0.98 16.00 -20.79
CA SER A 229 2.38 16.40 -20.74
C SER A 229 3.18 15.43 -19.84
N ASN A 230 4.49 15.30 -20.06
CA ASN A 230 5.34 14.49 -19.19
C ASN A 230 5.22 14.90 -17.70
N ILE A 231 4.96 16.19 -17.45
CA ILE A 231 4.77 16.74 -16.11
C ILE A 231 3.44 16.26 -15.49
N ASP A 232 2.35 16.22 -16.27
CA ASP A 232 1.06 15.73 -15.78
C ASP A 232 1.08 14.23 -15.51
N ILE A 233 1.85 13.45 -16.26
CA ILE A 233 2.00 12.02 -16.01
C ILE A 233 2.88 11.78 -14.76
N MET A 234 4.05 12.40 -14.71
CA MET A 234 5.03 12.15 -13.65
C MET A 234 4.64 12.77 -12.32
N VAL A 235 4.17 14.00 -12.33
CA VAL A 235 3.85 14.72 -11.11
C VAL A 235 2.34 14.78 -10.90
N GLY A 236 1.56 15.07 -11.94
CA GLY A 236 0.09 15.09 -11.87
C GLY A 236 -0.52 13.73 -11.47
N LYS A 237 -0.05 12.62 -12.06
CA LYS A 237 -0.57 11.26 -11.79
C LYS A 237 0.33 10.46 -10.85
N LEU A 238 1.59 10.21 -11.20
CA LEU A 238 2.44 9.30 -10.42
C LEU A 238 2.73 9.82 -9.01
N CYS A 239 3.26 11.04 -8.87
CA CYS A 239 3.51 11.63 -7.54
C CYS A 239 2.22 11.78 -6.75
N GLY A 240 1.14 12.26 -7.38
CA GLY A 240 -0.18 12.36 -6.74
C GLY A 240 -0.80 11.03 -6.30
N ARG A 241 -0.33 9.88 -6.82
CA ARG A 241 -0.78 8.54 -6.39
C ARG A 241 0.12 7.91 -5.33
N ILE A 242 1.39 8.30 -5.27
CA ILE A 242 2.38 7.85 -4.26
C ILE A 242 2.36 8.77 -3.03
N SER A 243 1.83 9.98 -3.17
CA SER A 243 1.71 10.98 -2.11
C SER A 243 0.24 11.25 -1.78
N SER A 244 -0.06 11.33 -0.49
CA SER A 244 -1.36 11.79 0.01
C SER A 244 -1.44 13.30 0.23
N PHE A 245 -0.40 14.06 -0.15
CA PHE A 245 -0.32 15.51 0.06
C PHE A 245 -1.56 16.24 -0.48
N SER A 246 -1.83 16.13 -1.77
CA SER A 246 -2.94 16.83 -2.42
C SER A 246 -4.28 16.37 -1.89
N ASN A 247 -4.40 15.09 -1.56
CA ASN A 247 -5.64 14.53 -1.01
C ASN A 247 -5.91 15.09 0.39
N SER A 248 -4.90 15.12 1.25
CA SER A 248 -5.00 15.70 2.59
C SER A 248 -5.24 17.22 2.55
N ALA A 249 -4.57 17.92 1.63
CA ALA A 249 -4.74 19.37 1.45
C ALA A 249 -6.14 19.72 0.94
N TYR A 250 -6.65 19.01 -0.06
CA TYR A 250 -8.00 19.24 -0.59
C TYR A 250 -9.08 18.95 0.46
N ILE A 251 -8.95 17.87 1.23
CA ILE A 251 -9.86 17.55 2.35
C ILE A 251 -9.86 18.67 3.40
N LEU A 252 -8.68 19.22 3.72
CA LEU A 252 -8.59 20.34 4.67
C LEU A 252 -9.17 21.64 4.10
N GLN A 253 -8.89 21.93 2.83
CA GLN A 253 -9.36 23.15 2.16
C GLN A 253 -10.88 23.24 2.17
N ASN A 254 -11.53 22.10 1.92
CA ASN A 254 -12.98 22.02 1.88
C ASN A 254 -13.58 21.68 3.25
N SER A 255 -12.83 21.79 4.35
CA SER A 255 -13.30 21.35 5.67
C SER A 255 -14.65 21.96 6.08
N SER A 256 -14.93 23.20 5.71
CA SER A 256 -16.20 23.88 6.03
C SER A 256 -17.40 23.32 5.26
N GLN A 257 -17.25 23.03 3.97
CA GLN A 257 -18.28 22.31 3.19
C GLN A 257 -18.38 20.86 3.67
N ASN A 258 -17.24 20.24 3.92
CA ASN A 258 -17.13 18.91 4.47
C ASN A 258 -17.80 18.80 5.85
N VAL A 259 -18.00 19.85 6.66
CA VAL A 259 -18.74 19.68 7.94
C VAL A 259 -20.12 19.07 7.69
N TYR A 260 -20.85 19.57 6.69
CA TYR A 260 -22.18 19.04 6.33
C TYR A 260 -22.10 17.65 5.70
N ASP A 261 -21.16 17.44 4.78
CA ASP A 261 -20.98 16.14 4.11
C ASP A 261 -20.42 15.06 5.05
N LEU A 262 -19.62 15.46 6.05
CA LEU A 262 -19.06 14.59 7.08
C LEU A 262 -20.11 14.23 8.13
N GLU A 263 -21.15 15.02 8.39
CA GLU A 263 -22.27 14.60 9.25
C GLU A 263 -22.89 13.27 8.77
N LEU A 264 -22.91 13.05 7.45
CA LEU A 264 -23.40 11.81 6.82
C LEU A 264 -22.44 10.63 7.00
N ILE A 265 -21.17 10.88 7.33
CA ILE A 265 -20.20 9.83 7.68
C ILE A 265 -20.45 9.39 9.14
N PRO A 266 -20.51 8.09 9.45
CA PRO A 266 -20.69 7.63 10.84
C PRO A 266 -19.58 8.11 11.80
N ASP A 267 -19.89 8.37 13.07
CA ASP A 267 -18.91 8.91 14.04
C ASP A 267 -17.70 7.99 14.26
N PHE A 268 -17.91 6.68 14.28
CA PHE A 268 -16.86 5.67 14.36
C PHE A 268 -16.53 5.05 13.00
N PHE A 269 -16.67 5.80 11.90
CA PHE A 269 -16.53 5.29 10.53
C PHE A 269 -15.28 4.42 10.34
N TYR A 270 -14.14 4.83 10.89
CA TYR A 270 -12.87 4.12 10.68
C TYR A 270 -12.80 2.76 11.39
N PHE A 271 -13.45 2.67 12.55
CA PHE A 271 -13.61 1.40 13.26
C PHE A 271 -14.68 0.53 12.60
N TYR A 272 -15.78 1.11 12.14
CA TYR A 272 -16.79 0.37 11.38
C TYR A 272 -16.23 -0.18 10.07
N ASP A 273 -15.38 0.58 9.38
CA ASP A 273 -14.64 0.14 8.20
C ASP A 273 -13.67 -1.01 8.55
N THR A 274 -13.01 -0.97 9.72
CA THR A 274 -12.23 -2.11 10.25
C THR A 274 -13.11 -3.37 10.41
N LEU A 275 -14.28 -3.22 11.03
CA LEU A 275 -15.22 -4.33 11.26
C LEU A 275 -15.83 -4.85 9.96
N HIS A 276 -16.04 -3.99 8.97
CA HIS A 276 -16.47 -4.37 7.62
C HIS A 276 -15.48 -5.37 7.01
N TYR A 277 -14.19 -5.05 7.01
CA TYR A 277 -13.16 -5.96 6.47
C TYR A 277 -12.99 -7.25 7.27
N TRP A 278 -13.38 -7.26 8.55
CA TRP A 278 -13.42 -8.49 9.36
C TRP A 278 -14.73 -9.26 9.22
N GLY A 279 -15.70 -8.74 8.47
CA GLY A 279 -17.00 -9.38 8.20
C GLY A 279 -18.04 -9.21 9.30
N TYR A 280 -17.82 -8.35 10.29
CA TYR A 280 -18.77 -8.12 11.40
C TYR A 280 -19.81 -7.04 11.09
N ARG A 281 -19.47 -6.06 10.25
CA ARG A 281 -20.38 -4.97 9.85
C ARG A 281 -20.33 -4.73 8.33
N PRO A 282 -20.73 -5.73 7.51
CA PRO A 282 -20.59 -5.67 6.06
C PRO A 282 -21.39 -4.53 5.40
N GLU A 283 -22.40 -3.99 6.09
CA GLU A 283 -23.24 -2.89 5.61
C GLU A 283 -22.52 -1.54 5.50
N PHE A 284 -21.40 -1.35 6.20
CA PHE A 284 -20.61 -0.13 6.07
C PHE A 284 -19.74 -0.15 4.82
N LYS A 285 -19.49 1.04 4.29
CA LYS A 285 -18.60 1.24 3.15
C LYS A 285 -17.22 1.70 3.63
N SER A 286 -16.23 1.56 2.75
CA SER A 286 -14.87 2.00 3.05
C SER A 286 -14.79 3.52 3.24
N THR A 287 -13.83 3.97 4.05
CA THR A 287 -13.53 5.39 4.24
C THR A 287 -13.27 6.10 2.92
N GLY A 288 -12.56 5.45 1.99
CA GLY A 288 -12.30 5.98 0.65
C GLY A 288 -13.57 6.14 -0.20
N PHE A 289 -14.58 5.30 0.03
CA PHE A 289 -15.89 5.45 -0.61
C PHE A 289 -16.61 6.70 -0.11
N TYR A 290 -16.62 6.92 1.21
CA TYR A 290 -17.22 8.14 1.77
C TYR A 290 -16.52 9.41 1.26
N VAL A 291 -15.20 9.39 1.10
CA VAL A 291 -14.47 10.53 0.49
C VAL A 291 -14.89 10.74 -0.96
N GLU A 292 -15.04 9.67 -1.75
CA GLU A 292 -15.47 9.76 -3.15
C GLU A 292 -16.89 10.33 -3.29
N GLU A 293 -17.83 9.83 -2.49
CA GLU A 293 -19.24 10.20 -2.57
C GLU A 293 -19.50 11.58 -1.95
N GLN A 294 -18.96 11.82 -0.75
CA GLN A 294 -19.32 12.96 0.08
C GLN A 294 -18.41 14.17 -0.16
N ILE A 295 -17.11 13.98 -0.44
CA ILE A 295 -16.16 15.10 -0.60
C ILE A 295 -15.89 15.41 -2.07
N LYS A 296 -15.79 14.36 -2.91
CA LYS A 296 -15.54 14.53 -4.35
C LYS A 296 -16.83 14.65 -5.17
N HIS A 297 -17.99 14.33 -4.56
CA HIS A 297 -19.31 14.29 -5.20
C HIS A 297 -19.31 13.47 -6.51
N SER A 298 -18.56 12.37 -6.52
CA SER A 298 -18.42 11.49 -7.67
C SER A 298 -19.43 10.34 -7.55
N LYS A 299 -20.18 10.07 -8.62
CA LYS A 299 -21.18 8.98 -8.69
C LYS A 299 -20.57 7.65 -9.13
N LEU A 300 -19.25 7.54 -9.21
CA LEU A 300 -18.57 6.34 -9.68
C LEU A 300 -18.46 5.32 -8.53
N GLU A 301 -19.33 4.32 -8.53
CA GLU A 301 -19.40 3.25 -7.50
C GLU A 301 -18.10 2.44 -7.35
N ASN A 302 -17.25 2.43 -8.39
CA ASN A 302 -16.04 1.60 -8.47
C ASN A 302 -14.72 2.37 -8.29
N SER A 303 -14.75 3.63 -7.84
CA SER A 303 -13.55 4.39 -7.47
C SER A 303 -13.50 4.68 -5.99
N SER A 304 -12.40 4.34 -5.33
CA SER A 304 -12.10 4.81 -3.97
C SER A 304 -10.95 5.82 -4.02
N THR A 305 -11.19 7.00 -3.44
CA THR A 305 -10.15 8.01 -3.23
C THR A 305 -9.29 7.59 -2.04
N MET A 306 -7.97 7.85 -2.11
CA MET A 306 -7.04 7.56 -1.02
C MET A 306 -6.84 8.80 -0.14
N PRO A 307 -7.59 9.00 0.96
CA PRO A 307 -7.47 10.22 1.76
C PRO A 307 -6.07 10.43 2.37
N GLY A 308 -5.32 9.35 2.58
CA GLY A 308 -4.10 9.36 3.37
C GLY A 308 -4.38 9.45 4.87
N VAL A 309 -3.40 9.04 5.68
CA VAL A 309 -3.55 9.06 7.15
C VAL A 309 -3.90 10.46 7.66
N ILE A 310 -3.24 11.49 7.13
CA ILE A 310 -3.52 12.87 7.52
C ILE A 310 -4.92 13.31 7.08
N GLY A 311 -5.36 12.99 5.86
CA GLY A 311 -6.72 13.26 5.42
C GLY A 311 -7.77 12.61 6.33
N VAL A 312 -7.58 11.34 6.71
CA VAL A 312 -8.46 10.64 7.67
C VAL A 312 -8.47 11.34 9.03
N LEU A 313 -7.31 11.72 9.54
CA LEU A 313 -7.21 12.42 10.82
C LEU A 313 -7.86 13.81 10.77
N ILE A 314 -7.77 14.53 9.65
CA ILE A 314 -8.45 15.82 9.45
C ILE A 314 -9.97 15.63 9.47
N MET A 315 -10.51 14.66 8.71
CA MET A 315 -11.94 14.32 8.77
C MET A 315 -12.38 13.96 10.19
N SER A 316 -11.55 13.18 10.88
CA SER A 316 -11.81 12.76 12.27
C SER A 316 -11.86 13.96 13.22
N TYR A 317 -10.96 14.93 13.05
CA TYR A 317 -10.89 16.13 13.88
C TYR A 317 -12.08 17.08 13.63
N VAL A 318 -12.46 17.26 12.37
CA VAL A 318 -13.65 18.06 11.99
C VAL A 318 -14.91 17.47 12.62
N LYS A 319 -15.02 16.13 12.63
CA LYS A 319 -16.07 15.39 13.34
C LYS A 319 -16.05 15.63 14.85
N SER A 320 -14.92 15.35 15.50
CA SER A 320 -14.71 15.63 16.92
C SER A 320 -13.25 15.37 17.32
N PRO A 321 -12.65 16.17 18.23
CA PRO A 321 -11.35 15.86 18.81
C PRO A 321 -11.26 14.46 19.44
N TYR A 322 -12.37 13.93 19.97
CA TYR A 322 -12.42 12.56 20.51
C TYR A 322 -12.27 11.51 19.41
N ILE A 323 -12.95 11.69 18.27
CA ILE A 323 -12.89 10.76 17.12
C ILE A 323 -11.47 10.78 16.52
N PHE A 324 -10.83 11.96 16.45
CA PHE A 324 -9.42 12.07 16.09
C PHE A 324 -8.52 11.21 16.98
N LEU A 325 -8.63 11.34 18.30
CA LEU A 325 -7.79 10.59 19.24
C LEU A 325 -8.06 9.09 19.16
N PHE A 326 -9.33 8.70 19.04
CA PHE A 326 -9.74 7.31 18.89
C PHE A 326 -9.18 6.68 17.60
N ASN A 327 -9.31 7.36 16.45
CA ASN A 327 -8.79 6.86 15.19
C ASN A 327 -7.26 6.81 15.17
N LEU A 328 -6.58 7.82 15.73
CA LEU A 328 -5.12 7.81 15.90
C LEU A 328 -4.66 6.63 16.76
N PHE A 329 -5.36 6.36 17.86
CA PHE A 329 -5.11 5.20 18.71
C PHE A 329 -5.33 3.90 17.93
N LEU A 330 -6.45 3.74 17.24
CA LEU A 330 -6.79 2.55 16.47
C LEU A 330 -5.74 2.26 15.39
N MET A 331 -5.35 3.27 14.60
CA MET A 331 -4.29 3.14 13.60
C MET A 331 -2.99 2.64 14.22
N THR A 332 -2.57 3.28 15.32
CA THR A 332 -1.33 2.94 16.03
C THR A 332 -1.40 1.52 16.60
N PHE A 333 -2.55 1.14 17.16
CA PHE A 333 -2.80 -0.18 17.73
C PHE A 333 -2.71 -1.27 16.66
N LEU A 334 -3.35 -1.10 15.50
CA LEU A 334 -3.30 -2.06 14.40
C LEU A 334 -1.89 -2.19 13.81
N LEU A 335 -1.16 -1.08 13.67
CA LEU A 335 0.26 -1.12 13.29
C LEU A 335 1.08 -1.96 14.27
N ILE A 336 0.92 -1.74 15.58
CA ILE A 336 1.60 -2.50 16.63
C ILE A 336 1.24 -4.00 16.56
N ILE A 337 -0.03 -4.33 16.31
CA ILE A 337 -0.46 -5.73 16.09
C ILE A 337 0.31 -6.36 14.94
N ILE A 338 0.43 -5.70 13.79
CA ILE A 338 1.16 -6.24 12.63
C ILE A 338 2.62 -6.52 12.97
N PHE A 339 3.29 -5.59 13.65
CA PHE A 339 4.68 -5.79 14.11
C PHE A 339 4.80 -6.93 15.12
N ASN A 340 3.85 -7.07 16.04
CA ASN A 340 3.84 -8.19 16.99
C ASN A 340 3.53 -9.53 16.33
N LEU A 341 2.58 -9.59 15.39
CA LEU A 341 2.21 -10.81 14.67
C LEU A 341 3.37 -11.33 13.81
N THR A 342 4.00 -10.46 13.01
CA THR A 342 5.18 -10.85 12.21
C THR A 342 6.32 -11.39 13.08
N LYS A 343 6.55 -10.79 14.25
CA LYS A 343 7.51 -11.30 15.24
C LYS A 343 7.06 -12.66 15.81
N ARG A 344 5.79 -12.80 16.17
CA ARG A 344 5.22 -14.04 16.75
C ARG A 344 5.24 -15.21 15.77
N ILE A 345 5.07 -14.95 14.48
CA ILE A 345 5.24 -15.95 13.41
C ILE A 345 6.68 -16.48 13.37
N GLY A 346 7.65 -15.72 13.89
CA GLY A 346 9.06 -16.10 13.90
C GLY A 346 9.76 -15.84 12.57
N PHE A 347 9.32 -14.82 11.81
CA PHE A 347 9.98 -14.48 10.56
C PHE A 347 11.43 -13.98 10.80
N PRO A 348 12.41 -14.43 10.00
CA PRO A 348 13.81 -13.99 10.11
C PRO A 348 14.07 -12.48 9.87
N ASN A 349 13.16 -11.80 9.19
CA ASN A 349 13.16 -10.34 9.00
C ASN A 349 11.79 -9.76 9.37
N ALA A 350 11.22 -10.19 10.51
CA ALA A 350 9.88 -9.83 10.96
C ALA A 350 9.63 -8.32 10.91
N SER A 351 10.56 -7.52 11.45
CA SER A 351 10.43 -6.07 11.45
C SER A 351 10.42 -5.47 10.03
N GLY A 352 11.25 -6.00 9.13
CA GLY A 352 11.29 -5.57 7.72
C GLY A 352 10.03 -5.94 6.94
N ILE A 353 9.48 -7.13 7.21
CA ILE A 353 8.20 -7.57 6.62
C ILE A 353 7.08 -6.65 7.09
N ALA A 354 6.94 -6.44 8.40
CA ALA A 354 5.93 -5.52 8.95
C ALA A 354 6.07 -4.09 8.38
N TYR A 355 7.29 -3.60 8.24
CA TYR A 355 7.56 -2.29 7.68
C TYR A 355 7.06 -2.16 6.22
N ILE A 356 7.40 -3.10 5.35
CA ILE A 356 6.95 -3.07 3.94
C ILE A 356 5.44 -3.30 3.81
N LEU A 357 4.84 -4.08 4.71
CA LEU A 357 3.39 -4.27 4.75
C LEU A 357 2.63 -3.02 5.16
N THR A 358 3.22 -2.19 6.01
CA THR A 358 2.53 -1.04 6.62
C THR A 358 2.85 0.29 5.99
N ILE A 359 4.00 0.47 5.32
CA ILE A 359 4.43 1.81 4.87
C ILE A 359 3.46 2.47 3.87
N GLU A 360 2.79 1.70 3.01
CA GLU A 360 1.81 2.23 2.05
C GLU A 360 0.54 2.75 2.73
N PHE A 361 0.24 2.29 3.93
CA PHE A 361 -0.88 2.80 4.72
C PHE A 361 -0.79 4.31 4.94
N ALA A 362 0.43 4.85 5.10
CA ALA A 362 0.65 6.29 5.22
C ALA A 362 0.15 7.07 3.99
N THR A 363 0.26 6.48 2.80
CA THR A 363 -0.25 7.04 1.54
C THR A 363 -1.75 6.85 1.42
N SER A 364 -2.27 5.64 1.64
CA SER A 364 -3.68 5.37 1.37
C SER A 364 -4.61 5.94 2.43
N GLY A 365 -4.22 5.86 3.70
CA GLY A 365 -5.10 6.08 4.85
C GLY A 365 -6.21 5.03 4.96
N ASP A 366 -6.23 4.02 4.10
CA ASP A 366 -7.28 3.02 4.03
C ASP A 366 -7.01 1.90 5.03
N ILE A 367 -7.97 1.69 5.93
CA ILE A 367 -7.90 0.69 6.99
C ILE A 367 -7.88 -0.74 6.44
N SER A 368 -8.40 -0.93 5.22
CA SER A 368 -8.35 -2.21 4.50
C SER A 368 -6.93 -2.76 4.42
N ALA A 369 -5.94 -1.88 4.24
CA ALA A 369 -4.54 -2.26 4.13
C ALA A 369 -4.02 -2.89 5.43
N LEU A 370 -4.40 -2.35 6.58
CA LEU A 370 -4.01 -2.88 7.89
C LEU A 370 -4.84 -4.12 8.26
N SER A 371 -6.16 -4.04 8.12
CA SER A 371 -7.10 -5.11 8.49
C SER A 371 -6.84 -6.40 7.71
N ASN A 372 -6.72 -6.32 6.37
CA ASN A 372 -6.45 -7.48 5.54
C ASN A 372 -5.04 -8.04 5.79
N THR A 373 -4.07 -7.18 6.11
CA THR A 373 -2.73 -7.62 6.51
C THR A 373 -2.78 -8.43 7.81
N ILE A 374 -3.49 -7.95 8.84
CA ILE A 374 -3.66 -8.67 10.11
C ILE A 374 -4.33 -10.02 9.86
N TYR A 375 -5.44 -10.04 9.13
CA TYR A 375 -6.15 -11.26 8.79
C TYR A 375 -5.24 -12.28 8.08
N THR A 376 -4.49 -11.83 7.07
CA THR A 376 -3.56 -12.70 6.34
C THR A 376 -2.41 -13.20 7.21
N LEU A 377 -1.86 -12.36 8.09
CA LEU A 377 -0.80 -12.75 9.03
C LEU A 377 -1.28 -13.78 10.05
N LEU A 378 -2.53 -13.67 10.54
CA LEU A 378 -3.13 -14.68 11.40
C LEU A 378 -3.24 -16.03 10.68
N ILE A 379 -3.62 -16.03 9.41
CA ILE A 379 -3.67 -17.25 8.59
C ILE A 379 -2.27 -17.82 8.39
N ILE A 380 -1.27 -16.99 8.05
CA ILE A 380 0.13 -17.44 7.94
C ILE A 380 0.58 -18.08 9.25
N TRP A 381 0.31 -17.43 10.38
CA TRP A 381 0.64 -17.93 11.70
C TRP A 381 0.00 -19.29 11.99
N PHE A 382 -1.30 -19.42 11.70
CA PHE A 382 -2.05 -20.67 11.88
C PHE A 382 -1.51 -21.79 10.98
N THR A 383 -1.32 -21.53 9.69
CA THR A 383 -0.80 -22.51 8.72
C THR A 383 0.59 -23.00 9.12
N LEU A 384 1.48 -22.10 9.53
CA LEU A 384 2.82 -22.48 9.96
C LEU A 384 2.80 -23.23 11.29
N SER A 385 1.94 -22.83 12.23
CA SER A 385 1.78 -23.53 13.52
C SER A 385 1.31 -24.98 13.32
N ILE A 386 0.33 -25.20 12.44
CA ILE A 386 -0.11 -26.56 12.06
C ILE A 386 1.03 -27.34 11.41
N SER A 387 1.75 -26.73 10.47
CA SER A 387 2.86 -27.41 9.79
C SER A 387 3.99 -27.83 10.74
N ASN A 388 4.21 -27.08 11.81
CA ASN A 388 5.15 -27.44 12.86
C ASN A 388 4.65 -28.58 13.76
N ILE A 389 3.33 -28.76 13.90
CA ILE A 389 2.74 -29.88 14.65
C ILE A 389 2.72 -31.15 13.80
N ILE A 390 2.40 -31.05 12.50
CA ILE A 390 2.23 -32.19 11.59
C ILE A 390 3.56 -32.78 11.12
N ILE A 391 4.64 -31.99 11.04
CA ILE A 391 5.95 -32.48 10.53
C ILE A 391 6.95 -32.80 11.68
N TRP A 392 6.49 -32.76 12.94
CA TRP A 392 7.29 -33.17 14.12
C TRP A 392 6.64 -34.33 14.89
N LYS A 393 5.63 -34.97 14.30
CA LYS A 393 5.29 -36.38 14.52
C LYS A 393 5.75 -37.15 13.29
#